data_AF-A0A962LHC6-F1
#
_entry.id   AF-A0A962LHC6-F1
#
_cell.length_a   1.000
_cell.length_b   1.000
_cell.length_c   1.000
_cell.angle_alpha   90.00
_cell.angle_beta   90.00
_cell.angle_gamma   90.00
#
_symmetry.space_group_name_H-M   'P 1'
#
loop_
_entity.id
_entity.type
_entity.pdbx_description
1 polymer ?
#
loop_
_entity_poly.entity_id
_entity_poly.type
_entity_poly.pdbx_seq_one_letter_code
_entity_poly.pdbx_strand_id
1 'polypeptide(L)'
;MKSWLIASACVLAVTAGSALADPGSGGKNPTAADRKERMERMREQLDLSDAQVEQIREIRKSGGSREEVRAVLTDDQRTKLDAAREKFRKKQASGEAGGS
;
A
#
# COMPACT_ATOMS: atom_id res chain seq x y z
N MET A 1 18.68 21.26 -12.13
CA MET A 1 19.90 20.72 -11.49
C MET A 1 19.73 20.71 -9.98
N LYS A 2 19.54 19.53 -9.38
CA LYS A 2 19.87 19.18 -7.99
C LYS A 2 19.75 17.66 -7.86
N SER A 3 20.86 16.97 -8.11
CA SER A 3 21.02 15.55 -7.79
C SER A 3 21.17 15.41 -6.29
N TRP A 4 20.30 14.65 -5.65
CA TRP A 4 20.58 14.06 -4.34
C TRP A 4 20.81 12.56 -4.53
N LEU A 5 22.08 12.22 -4.65
CA LEU A 5 22.65 10.91 -4.38
C LEU A 5 22.49 10.62 -2.89
N ILE A 6 21.85 9.51 -2.50
CA ILE A 6 22.32 8.69 -1.36
C ILE A 6 22.10 7.21 -1.70
N ALA A 7 23.22 6.56 -1.98
CA ALA A 7 23.41 5.14 -1.80
C ALA A 7 23.45 4.81 -0.31
N SER A 8 22.80 3.74 0.15
CA SER A 8 23.29 3.03 1.34
C SER A 8 22.57 1.72 1.61
N ALA A 9 23.42 0.68 1.63
CA ALA A 9 23.39 -0.48 2.51
C ALA A 9 22.24 -1.49 2.38
N CYS A 10 22.48 -2.49 1.52
CA CYS A 10 22.11 -3.86 1.82
C CYS A 10 22.66 -4.26 3.20
N VAL A 11 21.79 -4.54 4.15
CA VAL A 11 22.14 -5.32 5.35
C VAL A 11 21.31 -6.60 5.32
N LEU A 12 22.00 -7.70 5.12
CA LEU A 12 21.52 -9.06 5.35
C LEU A 12 21.52 -9.32 6.86
N ALA A 13 20.37 -9.72 7.40
CA ALA A 13 20.31 -10.51 8.62
C ALA A 13 19.11 -11.47 8.53
N VAL A 14 19.43 -12.75 8.35
CA VAL A 14 18.50 -13.88 8.50
C VAL A 14 18.33 -14.15 9.99
N THR A 15 17.08 -14.16 10.47
CA THR A 15 16.67 -14.96 11.63
C THR A 15 15.27 -15.48 11.40
N ALA A 16 15.17 -16.79 11.18
CA ALA A 16 13.92 -17.53 11.12
C ALA A 16 13.34 -17.68 12.53
N GLY A 17 12.21 -17.02 12.79
CA GLY A 17 11.37 -17.27 13.95
C GLY A 17 10.05 -17.87 13.48
N SER A 18 9.94 -19.20 13.53
CA SER A 18 8.67 -19.91 13.34
C SER A 18 7.82 -19.74 14.60
N ALA A 19 6.97 -18.72 14.61
CA ALA A 19 5.83 -18.68 15.51
C ALA A 19 4.64 -19.36 14.82
N LEU A 20 4.07 -20.33 15.52
CA LEU A 20 2.95 -21.17 15.16
C LEU A 20 1.70 -20.29 15.07
N ALA A 21 1.46 -19.68 13.91
CA ALA A 21 0.22 -18.96 13.64
C ALA A 21 -0.80 -19.97 13.12
N ASP A 22 -1.82 -20.19 13.95
CA ASP A 22 -3.07 -20.90 13.67
C ASP A 22 -3.57 -20.64 12.22
N PRO A 23 -3.74 -21.67 11.37
CA PRO A 23 -4.22 -21.49 10.00
C PRO A 23 -5.75 -21.34 9.96
N GLY A 24 -6.24 -20.31 10.65
CA GLY A 24 -7.65 -19.95 10.76
C GLY A 24 -8.02 -18.68 9.99
N SER A 25 -7.42 -18.39 8.83
CA SER A 25 -7.97 -17.41 7.86
C SER A 25 -7.22 -17.49 6.52
N GLY A 26 -7.90 -17.88 5.44
CA GLY A 26 -7.32 -18.04 4.10
C GLY A 26 -6.95 -16.70 3.42
N GLY A 27 -5.98 -15.99 3.98
CA GLY A 27 -5.41 -14.76 3.41
C GLY A 27 -4.47 -15.10 2.25
N LYS A 28 -5.01 -15.19 1.03
CA LYS A 28 -4.19 -15.34 -0.19
C LYS A 28 -3.26 -14.13 -0.31
N ASN A 29 -1.96 -14.38 -0.45
CA ASN A 29 -1.02 -13.33 -0.84
C ASN A 29 -1.45 -12.75 -2.19
N PRO A 30 -1.62 -11.41 -2.31
CA PRO A 30 -2.10 -10.82 -3.55
C PRO A 30 -1.14 -11.11 -4.70
N THR A 31 -1.68 -11.59 -5.82
CA THR A 31 -0.91 -11.90 -7.03
C THR A 31 -0.37 -10.64 -7.70
N ALA A 32 0.50 -10.79 -8.70
CA ALA A 32 0.96 -9.65 -9.49
C ALA A 32 -0.20 -8.92 -10.20
N ALA A 33 -1.23 -9.65 -10.63
CA ALA A 33 -2.43 -9.10 -11.25
C ALA A 33 -3.25 -8.28 -10.24
N ASP A 34 -3.49 -8.82 -9.05
CA ASP A 34 -4.23 -8.12 -7.98
C ASP A 34 -3.52 -6.81 -7.58
N ARG A 35 -2.18 -6.85 -7.51
CA ARG A 35 -1.37 -5.66 -7.22
C ARG A 35 -1.48 -4.61 -8.34
N LYS A 36 -1.50 -5.04 -9.60
CA LYS A 36 -1.67 -4.15 -10.76
C LYS A 36 -3.05 -3.50 -10.73
N GLU A 37 -4.09 -4.28 -10.56
CA GLU A 37 -5.47 -3.79 -10.52
C GLU A 37 -5.66 -2.78 -9.37
N ARG A 38 -5.12 -3.08 -8.19
CA ARG A 38 -5.17 -2.16 -7.05
C ARG A 38 -4.46 -0.83 -7.35
N MET A 39 -3.36 -0.86 -8.11
CA MET A 39 -2.66 0.35 -8.54
C MET A 39 -3.44 1.14 -9.59
N GLU A 40 -4.10 0.48 -10.54
CA GLU A 40 -4.97 1.13 -11.53
C GLU A 40 -6.15 1.84 -10.85
N ARG A 41 -6.85 1.16 -9.92
CA ARG A 41 -7.92 1.77 -9.14
C ARG A 41 -7.45 2.98 -8.34
N MET A 42 -6.26 2.92 -7.75
CA MET A 42 -5.67 4.03 -7.01
C MET A 42 -5.33 5.21 -7.94
N ARG A 43 -4.80 4.91 -9.13
CA ARG A 43 -4.49 5.92 -10.16
C ARG A 43 -5.74 6.70 -10.55
N GLU A 44 -6.83 6.01 -10.84
CA GLU A 44 -8.10 6.64 -11.21
C GLU A 44 -8.70 7.43 -10.05
N GLN A 45 -8.68 6.87 -8.84
CA GLN A 45 -9.32 7.51 -7.69
C GLN A 45 -8.61 8.79 -7.22
N LEU A 46 -7.29 8.86 -7.37
CA LEU A 46 -6.47 9.97 -6.90
C LEU A 46 -5.92 10.84 -8.03
N ASP A 47 -6.30 10.56 -9.29
CA ASP A 47 -5.79 11.25 -10.47
C ASP A 47 -4.24 11.27 -10.49
N LEU A 48 -3.61 10.11 -10.27
CA LEU A 48 -2.16 10.02 -10.17
C LEU A 48 -1.50 10.23 -11.53
N SER A 49 -0.43 11.05 -11.55
CA SER A 49 0.44 11.17 -12.73
C SER A 49 1.28 9.90 -12.94
N ASP A 50 1.77 9.69 -14.17
CA ASP A 50 2.61 8.51 -14.49
C ASP A 50 3.86 8.45 -13.60
N ALA A 51 4.48 9.60 -13.32
CA ALA A 51 5.64 9.68 -12.43
C ALA A 51 5.32 9.27 -10.99
N GLN A 52 4.17 9.69 -10.45
CA GLN A 52 3.74 9.26 -9.11
C GLN A 52 3.41 7.76 -9.08
N VAL A 53 2.78 7.22 -10.14
CA VAL A 53 2.48 5.79 -10.24
C VAL A 53 3.76 4.97 -10.21
N GLU A 54 4.80 5.38 -10.93
CA GLU A 54 6.10 4.71 -10.94
C GLU A 54 6.76 4.74 -9.55
N GLN A 55 6.78 5.89 -8.89
CA GLN A 55 7.33 6.03 -7.54
C GLN A 55 6.60 5.13 -6.53
N ILE A 56 5.26 5.12 -6.57
CA ILE A 56 4.46 4.26 -5.67
C ILE A 56 4.70 2.79 -5.98
N ARG A 57 4.88 2.41 -7.25
CA ARG A 57 5.20 1.03 -7.64
C ARG A 57 6.53 0.59 -7.06
N GLU A 58 7.56 1.44 -7.11
CA GLU A 58 8.87 1.12 -6.55
C GLU A 58 8.81 1.01 -5.02
N ILE A 59 8.15 1.95 -4.33
CA ILE A 59 7.90 1.87 -2.88
C ILE A 59 7.21 0.56 -2.52
N ARG A 60 6.19 0.12 -3.28
CA ARG A 60 5.50 -1.15 -3.00
C ARG A 60 6.37 -2.36 -3.27
N LYS A 61 7.23 -2.29 -4.29
CA LYS A 61 8.17 -3.37 -4.64
C LYS A 61 9.26 -3.53 -3.59
N SER A 62 9.73 -2.44 -3.00
CA SER A 62 10.70 -2.44 -1.90
C SER A 62 10.12 -2.81 -0.53
N GLY A 63 8.80 -3.05 -0.45
CA GLY A 63 8.12 -3.35 0.81
C GLY A 63 7.76 -2.12 1.64
N GLY A 64 7.81 -0.93 1.03
CA GLY A 64 7.55 0.33 1.68
C GLY A 64 6.14 0.50 2.24
N SER A 65 6.06 1.37 3.24
CA SER A 65 4.90 1.56 4.10
C SER A 65 3.79 2.39 3.41
N ARG A 66 2.65 2.51 4.11
CA ARG A 66 1.56 3.37 3.62
C ARG A 66 1.91 4.86 3.72
N GLU A 67 2.76 5.21 4.68
CA GLU A 67 3.24 6.57 4.94
C GLU A 67 4.18 7.01 3.83
N GLU A 68 5.08 6.12 3.37
CA GLU A 68 5.95 6.38 2.21
C GLU A 68 5.15 6.63 0.94
N VAL A 69 4.10 5.83 0.70
CA VAL A 69 3.17 6.09 -0.41
C VAL A 69 2.44 7.43 -0.24
N ARG A 70 2.04 7.80 0.99
CA ARG A 70 1.36 9.07 1.27
C ARG A 70 2.28 10.28 1.04
N ALA A 71 3.59 10.12 1.22
CA ALA A 71 4.58 11.17 0.99
C ALA A 71 4.64 11.61 -0.48
N VAL A 72 4.40 10.69 -1.43
CA VAL A 72 4.38 10.96 -2.89
C VAL A 72 3.14 11.74 -3.35
N LEU A 73 2.08 11.72 -2.54
CA LEU A 73 0.81 12.37 -2.88
C LEU A 73 0.82 13.86 -2.54
N THR A 74 0.09 14.64 -3.32
CA THR A 74 -0.23 16.05 -3.01
C THR A 74 -1.23 16.14 -1.85
N ASP A 75 -1.38 17.31 -1.25
CA ASP A 75 -2.29 17.51 -0.12
C ASP A 75 -3.76 17.24 -0.48
N ASP A 76 -4.18 17.63 -1.69
CA ASP A 76 -5.52 17.32 -2.20
C ASP A 76 -5.72 15.80 -2.39
N GLN A 77 -4.71 15.10 -2.92
CA GLN A 77 -4.75 13.64 -3.09
C GLN A 77 -4.76 12.91 -1.75
N ARG A 78 -4.04 13.40 -0.75
CA ARG A 78 -4.07 12.88 0.63
C ARG A 78 -5.47 13.00 1.22
N THR A 79 -6.13 14.15 1.02
CA THR A 79 -7.50 14.38 1.47
C THR A 79 -8.48 13.40 0.81
N LYS A 80 -8.38 13.18 -0.51
CA LYS A 80 -9.19 12.16 -1.22
C LYS A 80 -8.94 10.75 -0.67
N LEU A 81 -7.68 10.40 -0.41
CA LEU A 81 -7.29 9.10 0.14
C LEU A 81 -7.86 8.89 1.55
N ASP A 82 -7.81 9.90 2.40
CA ASP A 82 -8.31 9.81 3.77
C ASP A 82 -9.83 9.71 3.80
N ALA A 83 -10.54 10.51 2.99
CA ALA A 83 -11.99 10.38 2.82
C ALA A 83 -12.41 8.98 2.33
N ALA A 84 -11.63 8.38 1.41
CA ALA A 84 -11.87 7.02 0.97
C ALA A 84 -11.70 6.01 2.12
N ARG A 85 -10.64 6.14 2.91
CA ARG A 85 -10.37 5.27 4.06
C ARG A 85 -11.49 5.34 5.10
N GLU A 86 -12.01 6.53 5.38
CA GLU A 86 -13.12 6.68 6.32
C GLU A 86 -14.39 5.98 5.84
N LYS A 87 -14.69 6.04 4.54
CA LYS A 87 -15.82 5.29 3.95
C LYS A 87 -15.66 3.79 4.14
N PHE A 88 -14.46 3.25 3.91
CA PHE A 88 -14.18 1.82 4.13
C PHE A 88 -14.26 1.45 5.62
N ARG A 89 -13.70 2.28 6.51
CA ARG A 89 -13.77 2.09 7.97
C ARG A 89 -15.23 2.07 8.44
N LYS A 90 -16.04 3.03 8.01
CA LYS A 90 -17.46 3.09 8.34
C LYS A 90 -18.21 1.86 7.81
N LYS A 91 -17.93 1.42 6.59
CA LYS A 91 -18.52 0.20 6.02
C LYS A 91 -18.15 -1.07 6.79
N GLN A 92 -16.93 -1.16 7.30
CA GLN A 92 -16.49 -2.27 8.15
C GLN A 92 -17.14 -2.21 9.54
N ALA A 93 -17.23 -1.02 10.14
CA ALA A 93 -17.88 -0.82 11.44
C ALA A 93 -19.40 -1.02 11.39
N SER A 94 -20.06 -0.70 10.27
CA SER A 94 -21.48 -1.01 10.05
C SER A 94 -21.72 -2.44 9.56
N GLY A 95 -20.66 -3.24 9.39
CA GLY A 95 -20.69 -4.64 8.95
C GLY A 95 -20.77 -5.66 10.09
N GLU A 96 -21.12 -5.22 11.30
CA GLU A 96 -21.50 -6.08 12.42
C GLU A 96 -22.94 -6.62 12.18
N ALA A 97 -23.07 -7.55 11.22
CA ALA A 97 -24.12 -8.58 11.07
C ALA A 97 -24.09 -9.11 9.62
N GLY A 98 -23.03 -9.82 9.24
CA GLY A 98 -22.94 -10.40 7.90
C GLY A 98 -21.82 -11.41 7.73
N GLY A 99 -21.44 -12.09 8.82
CA GLY A 99 -20.79 -13.39 8.71
C GLY A 99 -21.86 -14.43 8.46
N SER A 100 -21.92 -14.96 7.24
CA SER A 100 -22.53 -16.24 6.88
C SER A 100 -21.81 -16.77 5.65
#